data_AF-S5VT97-F1
#
_entry.id   AF-S5VT97-F1
#
_cell.length_a   1.000
_cell.length_b   1.000
_cell.length_c   1.000
_cell.angle_alpha   90.00
_cell.angle_beta   90.00
_cell.angle_gamma   90.00
#
_symmetry.space_group_name_H-M   'P 1'
#
loop_
_entity.id
_entity.type
_entity.pdbx_description
1 polymer ?
#
loop_
_entity_poly.entity_id
_entity_poly.type
_entity_poly.pdbx_seq_one_letter_code
_entity_poly.pdbx_strand_id
1 'polypeptide(L)'
;MGALPVFRWRLAPDGYATRRQLRARGLRPGGQDVAAQLERPRRRRGPLVAYLYRVDLAKPVRPMTPARRAALAKANRARRLCPSCRRDAGYVIPASLGMCTPCAFPEPSLRSA
;
A
#
# COMPACT_ATOMS: atom_id res chain seq x y z
N MET A 1 5.83 -32.14 1.04
CA MET A 1 5.13 -30.87 1.34
C MET A 1 4.76 -30.87 2.81
N GLY A 2 5.58 -30.23 3.65
CA GLY A 2 5.26 -30.08 5.06
C GLY A 2 4.21 -28.99 5.25
N ALA A 3 3.16 -29.27 6.02
CA ALA A 3 2.20 -28.24 6.40
C ALA A 3 2.92 -27.12 7.16
N LEU A 4 2.55 -25.87 6.89
CA LEU A 4 3.08 -24.73 7.65
C LEU A 4 2.66 -24.87 9.12
N PRO A 5 3.57 -24.66 10.08
CA PRO A 5 3.20 -24.70 11.49
C PRO A 5 2.15 -23.63 11.79
N VAL A 6 1.13 -24.01 12.55
CA VAL A 6 0.03 -23.15 12.97
C VAL A 6 0.07 -22.98 14.47
N PHE A 7 0.26 -21.75 14.94
CA PHE A 7 0.29 -21.40 16.35
C PHE A 7 -1.05 -20.79 16.78
N ARG A 8 -1.48 -21.07 18.00
CA ARG A 8 -2.61 -20.36 18.61
C ARG A 8 -2.22 -18.93 18.93
N TRP A 9 -3.21 -18.04 18.99
CA TRP A 9 -3.05 -16.64 19.36
C TRP A 9 -2.15 -16.46 20.59
N ARG A 10 -1.09 -15.63 20.45
CA ARG A 10 -0.05 -15.36 21.46
C ARG A 10 0.85 -16.53 21.86
N LEU A 11 0.81 -17.65 21.14
CA LEU A 11 1.63 -18.84 21.39
C LEU A 11 2.61 -19.16 20.25
N ALA A 12 2.92 -18.18 19.40
CA ALA A 12 4.02 -18.34 18.45
C ALA A 12 5.36 -18.20 19.20
N PRO A 13 6.34 -19.07 18.92
CA PRO A 13 7.68 -18.94 19.47
C PRO A 13 8.32 -17.58 19.12
N ASP A 14 9.35 -17.22 19.87
CA ASP A 14 10.21 -16.10 19.52
C ASP A 14 10.89 -16.32 18.16
N GLY A 15 11.34 -15.22 17.55
CA GLY A 15 11.93 -15.23 16.21
C GLY A 15 10.92 -15.15 15.06
N TYR A 16 9.61 -15.21 15.36
CA TYR A 16 8.56 -14.95 14.38
C TYR A 16 7.97 -13.54 14.52
N ALA A 17 7.62 -12.94 13.38
CA ALA A 17 6.95 -11.66 13.32
C ALA A 17 5.99 -11.57 12.14
N THR A 18 4.86 -10.90 12.35
CA THR A 18 3.97 -10.48 11.26
C THR A 18 4.63 -9.41 10.40
N ARG A 19 4.15 -9.22 9.15
CA ARG A 19 4.63 -8.12 8.28
C ARG A 19 4.57 -6.75 8.97
N ARG A 20 3.52 -6.51 9.77
CA ARG A 20 3.34 -5.25 10.51
C ARG A 20 4.38 -5.09 11.62
N GLN A 21 4.66 -6.15 12.38
CA GLN A 21 5.71 -6.14 13.41
C GLN A 21 7.10 -5.96 12.81
N LEU A 22 7.42 -6.62 11.69
CA LEU A 22 8.66 -6.37 10.96
C LEU A 22 8.77 -4.90 10.53
N ARG A 23 7.69 -4.34 9.96
CA ARG A 23 7.68 -2.95 9.50
C ARG A 23 7.91 -1.95 10.63
N ALA A 24 7.32 -2.19 11.80
CA ALA A 24 7.55 -1.38 13.01
C ALA A 24 9.02 -1.40 13.46
N ARG A 25 9.76 -2.47 13.15
CA ARG A 25 11.21 -2.60 13.40
C ARG A 25 12.09 -2.12 12.23
N GLY A 26 11.52 -1.48 11.21
CA GLY A 26 12.27 -1.08 10.01
C GLY A 26 12.69 -2.25 9.11
N LEU A 27 12.07 -3.42 9.28
CA LEU A 27 12.36 -4.65 8.53
C LEU A 27 11.25 -4.99 7.52
N ARG A 28 11.61 -5.83 6.54
CA ARG A 28 10.71 -6.46 5.58
C ARG A 28 11.01 -7.97 5.52
N PRO A 29 10.06 -8.82 5.07
CA PRO A 29 10.27 -10.27 4.98
C PRO A 29 11.49 -10.70 4.15
N GLY A 30 12.05 -9.82 3.31
CA GLY A 30 13.30 -10.12 2.60
C GLY A 30 13.15 -11.04 1.38
N GLY A 31 11.93 -11.46 1.04
CA GLY A 31 11.64 -12.40 -0.06
C GLY A 31 11.38 -13.83 0.42
N GLN A 32 11.44 -14.08 1.74
CA GLN A 32 11.09 -15.39 2.30
C GLN A 32 9.59 -15.69 2.15
N ASP A 33 9.26 -16.97 2.02
CA ASP A 33 7.89 -17.46 2.09
C ASP A 33 7.30 -17.33 3.50
N VAL A 34 6.00 -17.59 3.63
CA VAL A 34 5.35 -17.67 4.95
C VAL A 34 6.00 -18.81 5.74
N ALA A 35 6.53 -18.50 6.92
CA ALA A 35 7.21 -19.49 7.75
C ALA A 35 6.27 -20.17 8.75
N ALA A 36 5.21 -19.49 9.18
CA ALA A 36 4.18 -20.03 10.07
C ALA A 36 2.88 -19.24 9.97
N GLN A 37 1.80 -19.77 10.56
CA GLN A 37 0.52 -19.09 10.72
C GLN A 37 0.20 -18.91 12.21
N LEU A 38 -0.49 -17.82 12.52
CA LEU A 38 -1.03 -17.54 13.84
C LEU A 38 -2.55 -17.45 13.73
N GLU A 39 -3.27 -18.26 14.51
CA GLU A 39 -4.72 -18.31 14.47
C GLU A 39 -5.35 -17.81 15.77
N ARG A 40 -6.27 -16.86 15.64
CA ARG A 40 -7.15 -16.43 16.73
C ARG A 40 -8.57 -16.95 16.48
N PRO A 41 -9.08 -17.87 17.31
CA PRO A 41 -10.44 -18.39 17.14
C PRO A 41 -11.49 -17.29 17.32
N ARG A 42 -12.61 -17.42 16.62
CA ARG A 42 -13.77 -16.53 16.74
C ARG A 42 -15.04 -17.35 16.89
N ARG A 43 -16.00 -16.86 17.67
CA ARG A 43 -17.31 -17.50 17.81
C ARG A 43 -18.09 -17.34 16.49
N ARG A 44 -18.63 -18.45 15.96
CA ARG A 44 -19.50 -18.49 14.76
C ARG A 44 -18.88 -17.93 13.45
N ARG A 45 -17.54 -17.81 13.38
CA ARG A 45 -16.80 -17.36 12.19
C ARG A 45 -15.45 -18.10 12.11
N GLY A 46 -14.86 -18.19 10.93
CA GLY A 46 -13.49 -18.72 10.78
C GLY A 46 -12.46 -17.94 11.61
N PRO A 47 -11.32 -18.56 11.99
CA PRO A 47 -10.29 -17.89 12.77
C PRO A 47 -9.73 -16.67 12.04
N LEU A 48 -9.18 -15.72 12.79
CA LEU A 48 -8.31 -14.70 12.20
C LEU A 48 -6.93 -15.31 12.02
N VAL A 49 -6.42 -15.26 10.80
CA VAL A 49 -5.10 -15.77 10.44
C VAL A 49 -4.13 -14.59 10.30
N ALA A 50 -2.95 -14.72 10.90
CA ALA A 50 -1.83 -13.84 10.63
C ALA A 50 -0.63 -14.65 10.15
N TYR A 51 -0.04 -14.25 9.03
CA TYR A 51 1.17 -14.87 8.52
C TYR A 51 2.41 -14.38 9.25
N LEU A 52 3.23 -15.33 9.65
CA LEU A 52 4.47 -15.11 10.38
C LEU A 52 5.67 -15.35 9.47
N TYR A 53 6.66 -14.50 9.66
CA TYR A 53 7.93 -14.50 8.96
C TYR A 53 9.03 -14.58 10.00
N ARG A 54 10.15 -15.21 9.64
CA ARG A 54 11.33 -15.26 10.47
C ARG A 54 12.02 -13.90 10.50
N VAL A 55 12.32 -13.44 11.71
CA VAL A 55 12.95 -12.13 11.96
C VAL A 55 14.42 -12.14 11.53
N ASP A 56 15.13 -13.24 11.71
CA ASP A 56 16.55 -13.36 11.36
C ASP A 56 16.81 -13.41 9.84
N LEU A 57 15.83 -13.85 9.06
CA LEU A 57 15.84 -13.76 7.60
C LEU A 57 15.29 -12.43 7.06
N ALA A 58 14.77 -11.58 7.94
CA ALA A 58 14.24 -10.28 7.54
C ALA A 58 15.37 -9.35 7.11
N LYS A 59 15.05 -8.47 6.17
CA LYS A 59 16.01 -7.50 5.64
C LYS A 59 15.55 -6.09 6.00
N PRO A 60 16.44 -5.10 6.12
CA PRO A 60 16.03 -3.71 6.22
C PRO A 60 15.06 -3.32 5.11
N VAL A 61 14.08 -2.48 5.46
CA VAL A 61 13.20 -1.85 4.48
C VAL A 61 14.05 -1.06 3.51
N ARG A 62 13.77 -1.21 2.21
CA ARG A 62 14.47 -0.43 1.18
C ARG A 62 14.15 1.06 1.40
N PRO A 63 15.15 1.92 1.61
CA PRO A 63 14.91 3.33 1.80
C PRO A 63 14.32 3.96 0.53
N MET A 64 13.64 5.08 0.72
CA MET A 64 13.16 5.90 -0.38
C MET A 64 14.34 6.65 -0.99
N THR A 65 14.63 6.39 -2.26
CA THR A 65 15.74 7.04 -2.98
C THR A 65 15.26 8.33 -3.66
N PRO A 66 16.15 9.31 -3.92
CA PRO A 66 15.82 10.50 -4.70
C PRO A 66 15.22 10.17 -6.07
N ALA A 67 15.78 9.19 -6.77
CA ALA A 67 15.27 8.74 -8.06
C ALA A 67 13.82 8.21 -7.97
N ARG A 68 13.48 7.44 -6.93
CA ARG A 68 12.10 6.99 -6.69
C ARG A 68 11.16 8.16 -6.37
N ARG A 69 11.62 9.15 -5.59
CA ARG A 69 10.84 10.38 -5.33
C ARG A 69 10.52 11.11 -6.63
N ALA A 70 11.53 11.31 -7.49
CA ALA A 70 11.36 11.96 -8.78
C ALA A 70 10.40 11.19 -9.70
N ALA A 71 10.52 9.86 -9.75
CA ALA A 71 9.62 9.01 -10.53
C ALA A 71 8.15 9.12 -10.07
N LEU A 72 7.91 9.11 -8.75
CA LEU A 72 6.56 9.31 -8.20
C LEU A 72 6.01 10.71 -8.49
N ALA A 73 6.85 11.74 -8.38
CA ALA A 73 6.46 13.11 -8.73
C ALA A 73 6.05 13.21 -10.21
N LYS A 74 6.83 12.61 -11.12
CA LYS A 74 6.50 12.55 -12.55
C LYS A 74 5.19 11.81 -12.80
N ALA A 75 4.99 10.65 -12.17
CA ALA A 75 3.75 9.87 -12.28
C ALA A 75 2.53 10.60 -11.70
N ASN A 76 2.70 11.35 -10.60
CA ASN A 76 1.64 12.18 -10.04
C ASN A 76 1.30 13.35 -10.97
N ARG A 77 2.32 14.05 -11.50
CA ARG A 77 2.11 15.13 -12.46
C ARG A 77 1.35 14.66 -13.69
N ALA A 78 1.71 13.52 -14.27
CA ALA A 78 1.01 12.95 -15.42
C ALA A 78 -0.48 12.70 -15.15
N ARG A 79 -0.83 12.26 -13.93
CA ARG A 79 -2.22 12.02 -13.51
C ARG A 79 -3.02 13.28 -13.18
N ARG A 80 -2.33 14.41 -12.99
CA ARG A 80 -2.92 15.70 -12.59
C ARG A 80 -2.98 16.70 -13.73
N LEU A 81 -2.19 16.51 -14.79
CA LEU A 81 -2.23 17.36 -15.98
C LEU A 81 -3.46 17.04 -16.81
N CYS A 82 -4.32 18.04 -16.98
CA CYS A 82 -5.51 17.92 -17.81
C CYS A 82 -5.12 17.86 -19.30
N PRO A 83 -5.58 16.87 -20.07
CA PRO A 83 -5.29 16.81 -21.50
C PRO A 83 -5.94 17.97 -22.27
N SER A 84 -7.09 18.47 -21.83
CA SER A 84 -7.84 19.54 -22.52
C SER A 84 -7.22 20.93 -22.33
N CYS A 85 -6.91 21.32 -21.09
CA CYS A 85 -6.39 22.67 -20.80
C CYS A 85 -4.88 22.71 -20.47
N ARG A 86 -4.22 21.55 -20.39
CA ARG A 86 -2.78 21.39 -20.09
C ARG A 86 -2.31 21.96 -18.75
N ARG A 87 -3.24 22.30 -17.86
CA ARG A 87 -2.94 22.77 -16.49
C ARG A 87 -2.87 21.60 -15.51
N ASP A 88 -2.04 21.74 -14.48
CA ASP A 88 -2.07 20.84 -13.33
C ASP A 88 -3.31 21.16 -12.49
N ALA A 89 -4.22 20.20 -12.36
CA ALA A 89 -5.50 20.38 -11.69
C ALA A 89 -5.40 20.46 -10.17
N GLY A 90 -4.26 20.14 -9.55
CA GLY A 90 -4.12 20.04 -8.10
C GLY A 90 -4.45 18.65 -7.53
N TYR A 91 -5.21 17.84 -8.28
CA TYR A 91 -5.72 16.52 -7.88
C TYR A 91 -5.62 15.51 -9.02
N VAL A 92 -5.70 14.20 -8.69
CA VAL A 92 -5.72 13.14 -9.71
C VAL A 92 -7.02 13.21 -10.48
N ILE A 93 -6.93 13.42 -11.79
CA ILE A 93 -8.09 13.57 -12.67
C ILE A 93 -8.89 12.26 -12.67
N PRO A 94 -10.21 12.30 -12.43
CA PRO A 94 -11.05 11.11 -12.49
C PRO A 94 -11.04 10.50 -13.89
N ALA A 95 -10.80 9.18 -13.97
CA ALA A 95 -10.79 8.46 -15.24
C ALA A 95 -12.15 8.54 -15.97
N SER A 96 -13.26 8.65 -15.24
CA SER A 96 -14.61 8.81 -15.80
C SER A 96 -14.82 10.13 -16.54
N LEU A 97 -14.12 11.19 -16.15
CA LEU A 97 -14.21 12.49 -16.81
C LEU A 97 -13.20 12.63 -17.95
N GLY A 98 -12.04 11.94 -17.87
CA GLY A 98 -10.94 12.06 -18.83
C GLY A 98 -10.25 13.43 -18.85
N MET A 99 -10.77 14.42 -18.12
CA MET A 99 -10.28 15.79 -18.01
C MET A 99 -10.59 16.36 -16.62
N CYS A 100 -9.98 17.49 -16.28
CA CYS A 100 -10.24 18.13 -14.99
C CYS A 100 -11.69 18.60 -14.87
N THR A 101 -12.19 18.68 -13.63
CA THR A 101 -13.56 19.11 -13.31
C THR A 101 -13.94 20.46 -13.91
N PRO A 102 -13.08 21.51 -13.95
CA PRO A 102 -13.46 22.77 -14.59
C PRO A 102 -13.60 22.67 -16.12
N CYS A 103 -12.93 21.70 -16.76
CA CYS A 103 -13.11 21.45 -18.20
C CYS A 103 -14.35 20.60 -18.48
N ALA A 104 -14.68 19.66 -17.59
CA ALA A 104 -15.88 18.84 -17.72
C ALA A 104 -17.17 19.63 -17.42
N PHE A 105 -17.08 20.58 -16.49
CA PHE A 105 -18.19 21.44 -16.06
C PHE A 105 -17.72 22.91 -16.06
N PRO A 106 -17.58 23.53 -17.24
CA PRO A 106 -17.24 24.94 -17.31
C PRO A 106 -18.36 25.78 -16.70
N GLU A 107 -18.06 26.53 -15.64
CA GLU A 107 -19.02 27.53 -15.15
C GLU A 107 -19.11 28.68 -16.16
N PRO A 108 -20.32 29.13 -16.53
CA PRO A 108 -20.46 30.33 -17.34
C PRO A 108 -19.88 31.52 -16.56
N SER A 109 -18.91 32.21 -17.16
CA SER A 109 -18.32 33.39 -16.56
C SER A 109 -19.39 34.44 -16.30
N LEU A 110 -19.52 34.89 -15.05
CA LEU A 110 -20.41 35.98 -14.61
C LEU A 110 -20.03 37.38 -15.18
N ARG A 111 -19.29 37.43 -16.30
CA ARG A 111 -18.78 38.67 -16.94
C ARG A 111 -19.43 38.96 -18.30
N SER A 112 -20.64 38.45 -18.51
CA SER A 112 -21.48 38.82 -19.66
C SER A 112 -22.79 39.40 -19.14
N ALA A 113 -22.76 40.68 -18.74
CA ALA A 113 -23.93 41.52 -18.50
C ALA A 113 -23.64 42.90 -19.11
#